data_AF-X0UXT9-F1
#
_entry.id   AF-X0UXT9-F1
#
_cell.length_a   1.000
_cell.length_b   1.000
_cell.length_c   1.000
_cell.angle_alpha   90.00
_cell.angle_beta   90.00
_cell.angle_gamma   90.00
#
_symmetry.space_group_name_H-M   'P 1'
#
loop_
_entity.id
_entity.type
_entity.pdbx_description
1 polymer ?
#
loop_
_entity_poly.entity_id
_entity_poly.type
_entity_poly.pdbx_seq_one_letter_code
_entity_poly.pdbx_strand_id
1 'polypeptide(L)'
;GKLQPISMPAEAPFSFLPGCSVKSQATIATLAQTELDVTLRQNVLQEALYQRLASQFGAENVGTELASGAGTSVDVVVRRPDGYWFYEIKTAHSPRACIREALGQLLEYAFWPGGQEASRLTVVGESPLDQDGEEYLQQLGNRFSLPIYYEQITV
;
A
#
# COMPACT_ATOMS: atom_id res chain seq x y z
N GLY A 1 -17.64 38.99 26.41
CA GLY A 1 -16.71 37.97 25.94
C GLY A 1 -16.92 36.69 26.69
N LYS A 2 -17.32 35.64 25.99
CA LYS A 2 -17.07 34.21 26.27
C LYS A 2 -17.53 33.47 25.02
N LEU A 3 -16.56 33.03 24.22
CA LEU A 3 -16.79 32.16 23.06
C LEU A 3 -17.31 30.81 23.59
N GLN A 4 -18.46 30.35 23.09
CA GLN A 4 -18.88 28.97 23.28
C GLN A 4 -18.11 28.07 22.31
N PRO A 5 -17.68 26.86 22.73
CA PRO A 5 -16.98 25.94 21.86
C PRO A 5 -17.93 25.35 20.81
N ILE A 6 -17.47 25.29 19.57
CA ILE A 6 -18.16 24.62 18.46
C ILE A 6 -18.11 23.11 18.75
N SER A 7 -19.28 22.50 19.01
CA SER A 7 -19.39 21.05 19.09
C SER A 7 -19.21 20.46 17.70
N MET A 8 -18.17 19.65 17.50
CA MET A 8 -18.05 18.83 16.31
C MET A 8 -19.16 17.76 16.32
N PRO A 9 -19.77 17.43 15.16
CA PRO A 9 -20.71 16.33 15.09
C PRO A 9 -19.95 15.01 15.31
N ALA A 10 -20.45 14.19 16.23
CA ALA A 10 -19.93 12.85 16.49
C ALA A 10 -20.01 12.01 15.22
N GLU A 11 -18.91 11.34 14.87
CA GLU A 11 -18.86 10.37 13.77
C GLU A 11 -19.95 9.31 13.96
N ALA A 12 -20.73 9.06 12.90
CA ALA A 12 -21.80 8.08 12.96
C ALA A 12 -21.20 6.66 13.07
N PRO A 13 -21.66 5.82 14.02
CA PRO A 13 -21.18 4.45 14.14
C PRO A 13 -21.57 3.61 12.91
N PHE A 14 -20.73 2.65 12.56
CA PHE A 14 -21.01 1.65 11.53
C PHE A 14 -22.36 0.96 11.79
N SER A 15 -23.24 0.95 10.78
CA SER A 15 -24.52 0.26 10.80
C SER A 15 -24.64 -0.66 9.59
N PHE A 16 -24.81 -1.96 9.84
CA PHE A 16 -24.94 -2.97 8.79
C PHE A 16 -26.34 -2.94 8.17
N LEU A 17 -26.45 -2.73 6.86
CA LEU A 17 -27.70 -2.78 6.10
C LEU A 17 -27.57 -3.79 4.94
N PRO A 18 -28.39 -4.85 4.88
CA PRO A 18 -28.34 -5.83 3.79
C PRO A 18 -28.99 -5.27 2.50
N GLY A 19 -28.37 -5.49 1.33
CA GLY A 19 -28.90 -5.09 0.02
C GLY A 19 -27.86 -5.10 -1.11
N CYS A 20 -28.30 -5.11 -2.38
CA CYS A 20 -27.44 -5.06 -3.57
C CYS A 20 -27.70 -3.76 -4.35
N SER A 21 -26.71 -2.87 -4.41
CA SER A 21 -26.76 -1.66 -5.22
C SER A 21 -26.29 -1.97 -6.65
N VAL A 22 -27.23 -2.04 -7.60
CA VAL A 22 -26.93 -2.26 -9.03
C VAL A 22 -26.32 -0.98 -9.62
N LYS A 23 -25.09 -1.06 -10.16
CA LYS A 23 -24.36 0.06 -10.79
C LYS A 23 -24.36 -0.07 -12.33
N SER A 24 -24.24 1.06 -13.05
CA SER A 24 -24.30 1.14 -14.51
C SER A 24 -23.02 0.65 -15.23
N GLN A 25 -23.16 0.22 -16.49
CA GLN A 25 -22.12 -0.48 -17.30
C GLN A 25 -21.30 0.43 -18.25
N ALA A 26 -21.59 1.74 -18.32
CA ALA A 26 -20.89 2.68 -19.20
C ALA A 26 -19.58 3.18 -18.57
N THR A 27 -18.60 2.28 -18.43
CA THR A 27 -17.35 2.57 -17.70
C THR A 27 -16.09 2.01 -18.41
N ILE A 28 -16.25 1.05 -19.32
CA ILE A 28 -15.15 0.21 -19.83
C ILE A 28 -14.03 1.00 -20.54
N ALA A 29 -14.35 1.95 -21.42
CA ALA A 29 -13.34 2.68 -22.18
C ALA A 29 -12.53 3.68 -21.31
N THR A 30 -13.17 4.31 -20.32
CA THR A 30 -12.51 5.20 -19.37
C THR A 30 -11.63 4.42 -18.39
N LEU A 31 -12.03 3.19 -18.04
CA LEU A 31 -11.22 2.31 -17.18
C LEU A 31 -9.87 1.98 -17.82
N ALA A 32 -9.85 1.56 -19.09
CA ALA A 32 -8.60 1.20 -19.77
C ALA A 32 -7.59 2.37 -19.85
N GLN A 33 -8.06 3.59 -20.09
CA GLN A 33 -7.18 4.78 -20.06
C GLN A 33 -6.64 5.05 -18.66
N THR A 34 -7.49 4.97 -17.65
CA THR A 34 -7.10 5.15 -16.24
C THR A 34 -6.08 4.10 -15.80
N GLU A 35 -6.26 2.84 -16.20
CA GLU A 35 -5.33 1.74 -15.92
C GLU A 35 -3.95 1.96 -16.55
N LEU A 36 -3.90 2.48 -17.77
CA LEU A 36 -2.64 2.85 -18.43
C LEU A 36 -1.93 3.98 -17.68
N ASP A 37 -2.65 5.03 -17.29
CA ASP A 37 -2.09 6.16 -16.54
C ASP A 37 -1.56 5.71 -15.17
N VAL A 38 -2.29 4.82 -14.50
CA VAL A 38 -1.88 4.20 -13.23
C VAL A 38 -0.58 3.40 -13.42
N THR A 39 -0.51 2.56 -14.45
CA THR A 39 0.68 1.74 -14.74
C THR A 39 1.90 2.61 -15.03
N LEU A 40 1.74 3.63 -15.86
CA LEU A 40 2.82 4.58 -16.17
C LEU A 40 3.29 5.31 -14.91
N ARG A 41 2.36 5.71 -14.04
CA ARG A 41 2.71 6.36 -12.77
C ARG A 41 3.44 5.40 -11.84
N GLN A 42 3.00 4.16 -11.70
CA GLN A 42 3.67 3.13 -10.91
C GLN A 42 5.11 2.91 -11.37
N ASN A 43 5.36 2.83 -12.67
CA ASN A 43 6.72 2.67 -13.22
C ASN A 43 7.66 3.82 -12.80
N VAL A 44 7.18 5.07 -12.84
CA VAL A 44 7.96 6.24 -12.39
C VAL A 44 8.29 6.16 -10.90
N LEU A 45 7.31 5.77 -10.08
CA LEU A 45 7.52 5.62 -8.64
C LEU A 45 8.45 4.45 -8.30
N GLN A 46 8.36 3.35 -9.05
CA GLN A 46 9.23 2.18 -8.90
C GLN A 46 10.69 2.53 -9.20
N GLU A 47 10.94 3.27 -10.28
CA GLU A 47 12.29 3.72 -10.60
C GLU A 47 12.85 4.62 -9.49
N ALA A 48 12.07 5.59 -9.00
CA ALA A 48 12.51 6.47 -7.92
C ALA A 48 12.76 5.73 -6.60
N LEU A 49 11.88 4.79 -6.25
CA LEU A 49 12.04 3.95 -5.07
C LEU A 49 13.28 3.06 -5.19
N TYR A 50 13.50 2.45 -6.35
CA TYR A 50 14.69 1.66 -6.63
C TYR A 50 15.96 2.48 -6.44
N GLN A 51 16.05 3.68 -7.03
CA GLN A 51 17.23 4.54 -6.87
C GLN A 51 17.47 4.90 -5.40
N ARG A 52 16.41 5.25 -4.66
CA ARG A 52 16.49 5.54 -3.22
C ARG A 52 17.04 4.35 -2.44
N LEU A 53 16.45 3.16 -2.61
CA LEU A 53 16.83 1.96 -1.87
C LEU A 53 18.21 1.44 -2.28
N ALA A 54 18.55 1.47 -3.58
CA ALA A 54 19.85 1.06 -4.09
C ALA A 54 20.96 1.98 -3.56
N SER A 55 20.71 3.29 -3.45
CA SER A 55 21.65 4.22 -2.82
C SER A 55 21.87 3.94 -1.33
N GLN A 56 20.85 3.41 -0.65
CA GLN A 56 20.90 3.16 0.80
C GLN A 56 21.48 1.78 1.15
N PHE A 57 21.23 0.77 0.32
CA PHE A 57 21.51 -0.64 0.64
C PHE A 57 22.42 -1.35 -0.36
N GLY A 58 22.84 -0.68 -1.43
CA GLY A 58 23.59 -1.28 -2.53
C GLY A 58 22.68 -1.87 -3.60
N ALA A 59 22.97 -1.62 -4.86
CA ALA A 59 22.16 -2.07 -6.00
C ALA A 59 22.07 -3.61 -6.09
N GLU A 60 23.08 -4.33 -5.59
CA GLU A 60 23.10 -5.79 -5.52
C GLU A 60 22.09 -6.37 -4.52
N ASN A 61 21.58 -5.54 -3.60
CA ASN A 61 20.62 -5.95 -2.57
C ASN A 61 19.20 -5.50 -2.90
N VAL A 62 18.94 -4.88 -4.05
CA VAL A 62 17.62 -4.38 -4.44
C VAL A 62 17.22 -4.96 -5.80
N GLY A 63 16.04 -5.59 -5.86
CA GLY A 63 15.45 -6.11 -7.08
C GLY A 63 14.04 -5.60 -7.29
N THR A 64 13.60 -5.49 -8.54
CA THR A 64 12.25 -5.06 -8.92
C THR A 64 11.51 -6.17 -9.68
N GLU A 65 10.19 -6.22 -9.58
CA GLU A 65 9.34 -7.20 -10.28
C GLU A 65 9.73 -8.66 -10.01
N LEU A 66 10.08 -8.99 -8.77
CA LEU A 66 10.47 -10.35 -8.41
C LEU A 66 9.24 -11.24 -8.31
N ALA A 67 9.24 -12.35 -9.06
CA ALA A 67 8.16 -13.32 -9.01
C ALA A 67 7.94 -13.85 -7.57
N SER A 68 6.70 -13.77 -7.09
CA SER A 68 6.28 -14.18 -5.74
C SER A 68 6.16 -15.69 -5.57
N GLY A 69 6.25 -16.46 -6.66
CA GLY A 69 5.96 -17.90 -6.69
C GLY A 69 4.47 -18.25 -6.82
N ALA A 70 3.58 -17.25 -6.75
CA ALA A 70 2.12 -17.40 -6.87
C ALA A 70 1.54 -16.87 -8.18
N GLY A 71 2.39 -16.55 -9.17
CA GLY A 71 1.96 -15.95 -10.45
C GLY A 71 1.82 -14.43 -10.43
N THR A 72 2.26 -13.79 -9.34
CA THR A 72 2.35 -12.34 -9.15
C THR A 72 3.81 -11.90 -8.96
N SER A 73 4.10 -10.60 -9.01
CA SER A 73 5.42 -10.03 -8.75
C SER A 73 5.38 -9.02 -7.61
N VAL A 74 6.43 -8.97 -6.81
CA VAL A 74 6.65 -7.92 -5.81
C VAL A 74 7.31 -6.74 -6.53
N ASP A 75 6.73 -5.54 -6.41
CA ASP A 75 7.24 -4.34 -7.09
C ASP A 75 8.71 -4.10 -6.78
N VAL A 76 9.08 -4.04 -5.49
CA VAL A 76 10.49 -3.94 -5.05
C VAL A 76 10.79 -4.84 -3.85
N VAL A 77 11.93 -5.52 -3.89
CA VAL A 77 12.45 -6.37 -2.83
C VAL A 77 13.83 -5.88 -2.41
N VAL A 78 14.06 -5.77 -1.10
CA VAL A 78 15.39 -5.52 -0.52
C VAL A 78 15.85 -6.74 0.25
N ARG A 79 17.03 -7.26 -0.08
CA ARG A 79 17.72 -8.32 0.67
C ARG A 79 18.42 -7.72 1.89
N ARG A 80 18.16 -8.29 3.06
CA ARG A 80 18.76 -7.90 4.34
C ARG A 80 19.43 -9.11 5.00
N PRO A 81 20.35 -8.90 5.96
CA PRO A 81 20.96 -10.00 6.70
C PRO A 81 19.95 -10.89 7.45
N ASP A 82 18.81 -10.31 7.84
CA ASP A 82 17.74 -10.91 8.65
C ASP A 82 16.51 -11.33 7.83
N GLY A 83 16.55 -11.21 6.50
CA GLY A 83 15.44 -11.63 5.63
C GLY A 83 15.25 -10.71 4.43
N TYR A 84 14.00 -10.60 3.98
CA TYR A 84 13.62 -9.75 2.86
C TYR A 84 12.62 -8.69 3.29
N TRP A 85 12.74 -7.50 2.70
CA TRP A 85 11.74 -6.46 2.81
C TRP A 85 11.00 -6.35 1.50
N PHE A 86 9.67 -6.40 1.56
CA PHE A 86 8.81 -6.24 0.40
C PHE A 86 8.20 -4.85 0.39
N TYR A 87 8.15 -4.27 -0.80
CA TYR A 87 7.56 -2.97 -1.06
C TYR A 87 6.52 -3.13 -2.16
N GLU A 88 5.34 -2.57 -1.92
CA GLU A 88 4.23 -2.58 -2.87
C GLU A 88 3.75 -1.15 -3.10
N ILE A 89 3.76 -0.71 -4.35
CA ILE A 89 3.54 0.68 -4.77
C ILE A 89 2.10 0.86 -5.21
N LYS A 90 1.45 1.91 -4.69
CA LYS A 90 0.09 2.31 -5.06
C LYS A 90 0.02 3.80 -5.34
N THR A 91 -0.71 4.15 -6.39
CA THR A 91 -0.89 5.53 -6.90
C THR A 91 -2.21 6.17 -6.46
N ALA A 92 -2.95 5.50 -5.57
CA ALA A 92 -4.18 6.04 -5.03
C ALA A 92 -3.95 7.36 -4.26
N HIS A 93 -4.95 8.24 -4.26
CA HIS A 93 -4.85 9.60 -3.73
C HIS A 93 -4.81 9.71 -2.19
N SER A 94 -4.86 8.60 -1.46
CA SER A 94 -4.83 8.63 0.01
C SER A 94 -4.06 7.44 0.58
N PRO A 95 -3.38 7.59 1.73
CA PRO A 95 -2.68 6.49 2.39
C PRO A 95 -3.61 5.32 2.68
N ARG A 96 -4.83 5.59 3.18
CA ARG A 96 -5.85 4.56 3.43
C ARG A 96 -6.17 3.72 2.18
N ALA A 97 -6.26 4.35 1.01
CA ALA A 97 -6.53 3.64 -0.24
C ALA A 97 -5.31 2.80 -0.66
N CYS A 98 -4.11 3.37 -0.62
CA CYS A 98 -2.87 2.63 -0.89
C CYS A 98 -2.74 1.40 0.02
N ILE A 99 -2.96 1.56 1.33
CA ILE A 99 -2.87 0.45 2.29
C ILE A 99 -3.88 -0.63 1.95
N ARG A 100 -5.14 -0.26 1.69
CA ARG A 100 -6.20 -1.22 1.36
C ARG A 100 -5.89 -2.03 0.10
N GLU A 101 -5.31 -1.40 -0.91
CA GLU A 101 -4.96 -2.05 -2.18
C GLU A 101 -3.73 -2.94 -2.07
N ALA A 102 -2.68 -2.47 -1.39
CA ALA A 102 -1.41 -3.18 -1.26
C ALA A 102 -1.43 -4.33 -0.25
N LEU A 103 -2.24 -4.23 0.82
CA LEU A 103 -2.16 -5.17 1.94
C LEU A 103 -2.41 -6.61 1.51
N GLY A 104 -3.42 -6.87 0.69
CA GLY A 104 -3.74 -8.23 0.23
C GLY A 104 -2.59 -8.85 -0.55
N GLN A 105 -1.92 -8.07 -1.39
CA GLN A 105 -0.79 -8.49 -2.21
C GLN A 105 0.43 -8.79 -1.35
N LEU A 106 0.81 -7.87 -0.45
CA LEU A 106 1.92 -8.08 0.49
C LEU A 106 1.72 -9.34 1.35
N LEU A 107 0.50 -9.58 1.81
CA LEU A 107 0.16 -10.79 2.58
C LEU A 107 0.24 -12.04 1.72
N GLU A 108 -0.23 -12.01 0.47
CA GLU A 108 -0.13 -13.14 -0.45
C GLU A 108 1.33 -13.50 -0.70
N TYR A 109 2.19 -12.52 -1.02
CA TYR A 109 3.60 -12.79 -1.31
C TYR A 109 4.34 -13.42 -0.13
N ALA A 110 4.03 -12.94 1.08
CA ALA A 110 4.70 -13.37 2.30
C ALA A 110 4.18 -14.70 2.87
N PHE A 111 2.89 -14.99 2.72
CA PHE A 111 2.22 -16.07 3.46
C PHE A 111 1.48 -17.10 2.61
N TRP A 112 1.37 -16.91 1.29
CA TRP A 112 0.81 -17.95 0.42
C TRP A 112 1.68 -19.22 0.46
N PRO A 113 1.12 -20.43 0.37
CA PRO A 113 1.91 -21.66 0.33
C PRO A 113 2.98 -21.63 -0.78
N GLY A 114 4.25 -21.71 -0.38
CA GLY A 114 5.40 -21.60 -1.29
C GLY A 114 5.89 -20.16 -1.55
N GLY A 115 5.26 -19.16 -0.92
CA GLY A 115 5.73 -17.77 -0.89
C GLY A 115 6.99 -17.60 -0.04
N GLN A 116 7.54 -16.38 -0.07
CA GLN A 116 8.78 -16.04 0.61
C GLN A 116 8.46 -15.15 1.82
N GLU A 117 8.79 -15.62 3.01
CA GLU A 117 8.62 -14.84 4.23
C GLU A 117 9.45 -13.54 4.15
N ALA A 118 8.81 -12.43 4.49
CA ALA A 118 9.41 -11.11 4.55
C ALA A 118 9.39 -10.59 5.99
N SER A 119 10.53 -10.09 6.46
CA SER A 119 10.66 -9.48 7.78
C SER A 119 10.07 -8.07 7.84
N ARG A 120 9.71 -7.50 6.68
CA ARG A 120 9.06 -6.20 6.54
C ARG A 120 8.16 -6.16 5.31
N LEU A 121 6.93 -5.67 5.50
CA LEU A 121 5.96 -5.40 4.44
C LEU A 121 5.75 -3.89 4.40
N THR A 122 6.00 -3.25 3.27
CA THR A 122 5.93 -1.79 3.15
C THR A 122 4.98 -1.41 2.04
N VAL A 123 3.94 -0.66 2.39
CA VAL A 123 3.09 0.03 1.42
C VAL A 123 3.77 1.33 1.03
N VAL A 124 3.90 1.59 -0.27
CA VAL A 124 4.47 2.83 -0.79
C VAL A 124 3.40 3.61 -1.51
N GLY A 125 3.28 4.90 -1.18
CA GLY A 125 2.39 5.82 -1.87
C GLY A 125 2.95 7.22 -1.96
N GLU A 126 2.29 8.08 -2.74
CA GLU A 126 2.76 9.44 -2.99
C GLU A 126 2.36 10.43 -1.90
N SER A 127 1.23 10.17 -1.24
CA SER A 127 0.74 11.00 -0.15
C SER A 127 1.45 10.67 1.15
N PRO A 128 1.74 11.65 2.01
CA PRO A 128 2.25 11.37 3.35
C PRO A 128 1.21 10.59 4.16
N LEU A 129 1.66 9.72 5.07
CA LEU A 129 0.79 9.02 6.00
C LEU A 129 0.06 10.04 6.90
N ASP A 130 -1.26 9.90 7.01
CA ASP A 130 -2.10 10.70 7.90
C ASP A 130 -2.27 10.01 9.26
N GLN A 131 -2.86 10.72 10.22
CA GLN A 131 -3.06 10.19 11.58
C GLN A 131 -3.92 8.93 11.58
N ASP A 132 -5.02 8.91 10.82
CA ASP A 132 -5.89 7.73 10.70
C ASP A 132 -5.14 6.53 10.12
N GLY A 133 -4.26 6.76 9.14
CA GLY A 133 -3.39 5.74 8.56
C GLY A 133 -2.37 5.20 9.55
N GLU A 134 -1.75 6.07 10.35
CA GLU A 134 -0.83 5.68 11.42
C GLU A 134 -1.54 4.81 12.46
N GLU A 135 -2.68 5.26 12.98
CA GLU A 135 -3.49 4.50 13.94
C GLU A 135 -3.92 3.15 13.36
N TYR A 136 -4.29 3.10 12.09
CA TYR A 136 -4.67 1.86 11.42
C TYR A 136 -3.50 0.88 11.31
N LEU A 137 -2.31 1.32 10.88
CA LEU A 137 -1.12 0.46 10.80
C LEU A 137 -0.69 -0.02 12.19
N GLN A 138 -0.76 0.84 13.20
CA GLN A 138 -0.50 0.45 14.59
C GLN A 138 -1.47 -0.63 15.06
N GLN A 139 -2.76 -0.52 14.74
CA GLN A 139 -3.74 -1.57 15.07
C GLN A 139 -3.42 -2.89 14.36
N LEU A 140 -3.05 -2.85 13.08
CA LEU A 140 -2.64 -4.05 12.34
C LEU A 140 -1.41 -4.71 12.95
N GLY A 141 -0.37 -3.92 13.23
CA GLY A 141 0.87 -4.39 13.84
C GLY A 141 0.64 -4.97 15.24
N ASN A 142 -0.08 -4.27 16.11
CA ASN A 142 -0.29 -4.71 17.50
C ASN A 142 -1.23 -5.92 17.60
N ARG A 143 -2.28 -5.97 16.78
CA ARG A 143 -3.29 -7.02 16.87
C ARG A 143 -2.86 -8.33 16.21
N PHE A 144 -2.11 -8.24 15.11
CA PHE A 144 -1.75 -9.40 14.29
C PHE A 144 -0.24 -9.68 14.26
N SER A 145 0.57 -8.87 14.94
CA SER A 145 2.04 -8.93 14.85
C SER A 145 2.54 -8.80 13.42
N LEU A 146 1.81 -8.04 12.58
CA LEU A 146 2.15 -7.87 11.18
C LEU A 146 3.24 -6.81 11.03
N PRO A 147 4.39 -7.10 10.39
CA PRO A 147 5.47 -6.14 10.20
C PRO A 147 5.16 -5.18 9.04
N ILE A 148 4.01 -4.50 9.11
CA ILE A 148 3.47 -3.62 8.07
C ILE A 148 3.84 -2.16 8.32
N TYR A 149 4.31 -1.49 7.28
CA TYR A 149 4.75 -0.10 7.32
C TYR A 149 4.20 0.67 6.12
N TYR A 150 4.28 2.00 6.21
CA TYR A 150 3.99 2.89 5.08
C TYR A 150 5.17 3.83 4.85
N GLU A 151 5.54 4.02 3.59
CA GLU A 151 6.55 4.98 3.18
C GLU A 151 6.00 5.90 2.09
N GLN A 152 6.24 7.19 2.25
CA GLN A 152 6.01 8.14 1.17
C GLN A 152 7.16 8.05 0.14
N ILE A 153 6.80 8.14 -1.14
CA ILE A 153 7.75 8.40 -2.22
C ILE A 153 7.37 9.70 -2.94
N THR A 154 8.38 10.51 -3.25
CA THR A 154 8.24 11.74 -4.02
C THR A 154 9.22 11.70 -5.17
N VAL A 155 8.77 12.09 -6.37
CA VAL A 155 9.56 12.11 -7.61
C VAL A 155 9.78 13.52 -8.11
#